data_AF-A0A163LT78-F1
#
_entry.id   AF-A0A163LT78-F1
#
_cell.length_a   1.000
_cell.length_b   1.000
_cell.length_c   1.000
_cell.angle_alpha   90.00
_cell.angle_beta   90.00
_cell.angle_gamma   90.00
#
_symmetry.space_group_name_H-M   'P 1'
#
loop_
_entity.id
_entity.type
_entity.pdbx_description
1 polymer ?
#
loop_
_entity_poly.entity_id
_entity_poly.type
_entity_poly.pdbx_seq_one_letter_code
_entity_poly.pdbx_strand_id
1 'polypeptide(L)'
;MKKSFMLFFIIGLVLIAGCGKEDEFRTHEITEYKDPPSTYYMKVQFTPKNIGEKTVLKSILVGSVELKDAYVIDDREINTVEEYTTKKIASLPVDIKKDERYSVILVSENKELFKTEEIDFSYKTGSKELIYTHEK
;
A
#
# COMPACT_ATOMS: atom_id res chain seq x y z
N MET A 1 39.18 -53.49 2.21
CA MET A 1 39.28 -52.47 1.14
C MET A 1 37.86 -51.95 0.89
N LYS A 2 37.47 -50.68 0.92
CA LYS A 2 38.17 -49.38 0.95
C LYS A 2 37.45 -48.45 1.94
N LYS A 3 38.25 -47.64 2.63
CA LYS A 3 37.86 -46.41 3.32
C LYS A 3 37.46 -45.36 2.28
N SER A 4 36.53 -44.46 2.60
CA SER A 4 36.79 -43.02 2.46
C SER A 4 35.78 -42.19 3.24
N PHE A 5 36.31 -41.45 4.22
CA PHE A 5 35.79 -40.16 4.63
C PHE A 5 35.81 -39.20 3.43
N MET A 6 34.81 -38.32 3.33
CA MET A 6 35.05 -36.98 2.77
C MET A 6 34.16 -35.98 3.49
N LEU A 7 34.81 -35.25 4.38
CA LEU A 7 34.33 -34.06 5.06
C LEU A 7 34.67 -32.85 4.16
N PHE A 8 33.97 -31.74 4.39
CA PHE A 8 34.17 -30.37 3.87
C PHE A 8 33.52 -30.02 2.52
N PHE A 9 32.53 -29.11 2.56
CA PHE A 9 32.74 -27.67 2.24
C PHE A 9 31.70 -26.83 3.03
N ILE A 10 32.13 -26.08 4.04
CA ILE A 10 32.20 -24.58 4.08
C ILE A 10 30.81 -23.93 4.01
N ILE A 11 30.21 -23.61 5.15
CA ILE A 11 30.13 -22.25 5.76
C ILE A 11 29.49 -21.22 4.82
N GLY A 12 28.26 -20.85 5.17
CA GLY A 12 27.55 -19.66 4.72
C GLY A 12 26.70 -19.11 5.85
N LEU A 13 27.33 -18.81 6.99
CA LEU A 13 26.73 -18.12 8.13
C LEU A 13 26.67 -16.63 7.80
N VAL A 14 25.54 -16.15 7.25
CA VAL A 14 25.22 -14.72 7.07
C VAL A 14 23.68 -14.66 6.87
N LEU A 15 22.81 -14.07 7.68
CA LEU A 15 22.84 -13.24 8.87
C LEU A 15 21.49 -13.46 9.56
N ILE A 16 21.48 -13.56 10.88
CA ILE A 16 20.31 -13.16 11.68
C ILE A 16 20.24 -11.64 11.50
N ALA A 17 19.64 -11.19 10.40
CA ALA A 17 19.50 -9.77 10.08
C ALA A 17 18.24 -9.24 10.76
N GLY A 18 18.33 -9.07 12.08
CA GLY A 18 17.38 -8.30 12.89
C GLY A 18 15.97 -8.89 12.97
N CYS A 19 15.43 -8.99 14.19
CA CYS A 19 13.98 -8.89 14.39
C CYS A 19 13.53 -7.46 14.03
N GLY A 20 13.68 -7.06 12.77
CA GLY A 20 12.93 -5.94 12.22
C GLY A 20 11.50 -6.42 12.04
N LYS A 21 10.53 -5.67 12.54
CA LYS A 21 9.14 -5.91 12.18
C LYS A 21 8.99 -5.67 10.67
N GLU A 22 8.25 -6.53 9.99
CA GLU A 22 7.96 -6.36 8.57
C GLU A 22 7.21 -5.04 8.33
N ASP A 23 7.45 -4.44 7.16
CA ASP A 23 6.71 -3.26 6.71
C ASP A 23 5.21 -3.60 6.64
N GLU A 24 4.38 -2.73 7.20
CA GLU A 24 2.95 -2.99 7.32
C GLU A 24 2.18 -1.71 6.99
N PHE A 25 1.15 -1.81 6.16
CA PHE A 25 0.21 -0.72 5.92
C PHE A 25 -1.08 -1.05 6.66
N ARG A 26 -1.16 -0.61 7.92
CA ARG A 26 -2.33 -0.91 8.75
C ARG A 26 -3.53 -0.13 8.25
N THR A 27 -4.43 -0.80 7.53
CA THR A 27 -5.71 -0.26 7.08
C THR A 27 -6.67 -0.10 8.27
N HIS A 28 -7.35 1.03 8.34
CA HIS A 28 -8.32 1.36 9.39
C HIS A 28 -9.75 1.40 8.87
N GLU A 29 -9.93 1.86 7.63
CA GLU A 29 -11.23 2.09 7.02
C GLU A 29 -11.11 1.90 5.51
N ILE A 30 -12.07 1.17 4.93
CA ILE A 30 -12.33 1.14 3.50
C ILE A 30 -13.79 1.55 3.32
N THR A 31 -14.01 2.69 2.67
CA THR A 31 -15.35 3.23 2.43
C THR A 31 -15.60 3.35 0.94
N GLU A 32 -16.73 2.82 0.49
CA GLU A 32 -17.10 2.73 -0.91
C GLU A 32 -18.26 3.67 -1.22
N TYR A 33 -18.16 4.38 -2.33
CA TYR A 33 -19.21 5.29 -2.77
C TYR A 33 -19.36 5.29 -4.28
N LYS A 34 -20.61 5.30 -4.73
CA LYS A 34 -20.96 5.42 -6.14
C LYS A 34 -21.56 6.80 -6.41
N ASP A 35 -20.94 7.54 -7.32
CA ASP A 35 -21.51 8.78 -7.87
C ASP A 35 -22.15 8.51 -9.25
N PRO A 36 -23.47 8.68 -9.41
CA PRO A 36 -24.14 8.45 -10.68
C PRO A 36 -23.62 9.36 -11.80
N PRO A 37 -23.58 8.88 -13.07
CA PRO A 37 -24.07 7.59 -13.53
C PRO A 37 -23.05 6.43 -13.45
N SER A 38 -21.75 6.70 -13.34
CA SER A 38 -20.72 5.68 -13.60
C SER A 38 -19.40 5.81 -12.85
N THR A 39 -19.27 6.70 -11.86
CA THR A 39 -18.00 6.87 -11.13
C THR A 39 -18.05 6.18 -9.78
N TYR A 40 -17.02 5.41 -9.48
CA TYR A 40 -16.84 4.66 -8.24
C TYR A 40 -15.65 5.22 -7.48
N TYR A 41 -15.86 5.50 -6.20
CA TYR A 41 -14.87 6.03 -5.27
C TYR A 41 -14.65 5.02 -4.16
N MET A 42 -13.40 4.72 -3.87
CA MET A 42 -13.00 3.95 -2.70
C MET A 42 -12.03 4.80 -1.87
N LYS A 43 -12.39 5.09 -0.62
CA LYS A 43 -11.49 5.69 0.36
C LYS A 43 -10.78 4.58 1.12
N VAL A 44 -9.45 4.58 1.10
CA VAL A 44 -8.60 3.69 1.88
C VAL A 44 -7.85 4.51 2.91
N GLN A 45 -8.15 4.32 4.19
CA GLN A 45 -7.44 4.97 5.29
C GLN A 45 -6.43 4.00 5.90
N PHE A 46 -5.17 4.40 6.00
CA PHE A 46 -4.10 3.53 6.51
C PHE A 46 -3.03 4.30 7.30
N THR A 47 -2.23 3.56 8.05
CA THR A 47 -1.02 4.05 8.72
C THR A 47 0.16 3.12 8.42
N PRO A 48 1.20 3.60 7.72
CA PRO A 48 2.43 2.83 7.51
C PRO A 48 3.16 2.59 8.83
N LYS A 49 3.53 1.33 9.08
CA LYS A 49 4.34 0.87 10.20
C LYS A 49 5.62 0.26 9.67
N ASN A 50 6.70 0.49 10.41
CA ASN A 50 8.04 -0.06 10.15
C ASN A 50 8.73 0.35 8.83
N ILE A 51 8.06 1.15 7.98
CA ILE A 51 8.66 1.70 6.75
C ILE A 51 9.91 2.56 7.00
N GLY A 52 10.80 2.59 6.02
CA GLY A 52 12.01 3.41 6.02
C GLY A 52 11.75 4.92 5.84
N GLU A 53 12.77 5.74 6.11
CA GLU A 53 12.72 7.17 5.81
C GLU A 53 12.62 7.44 4.30
N LYS A 54 11.98 8.56 3.93
CA LYS A 54 11.78 8.98 2.53
C LYS A 54 11.09 7.90 1.69
N THR A 55 10.15 7.18 2.30
CA THR A 55 9.33 6.21 1.59
C THR A 55 8.33 6.95 0.72
N VAL A 56 8.22 6.53 -0.54
CA VAL A 56 7.25 7.06 -1.50
C VAL A 56 6.18 6.01 -1.76
N LEU A 57 4.91 6.32 -1.47
CA LEU A 57 3.79 5.53 -1.93
C LEU A 57 3.60 5.79 -3.43
N LYS A 58 3.81 4.77 -4.25
CA LYS A 58 3.80 4.87 -5.71
C LYS A 58 2.40 4.76 -6.28
N SER A 59 1.67 3.75 -5.84
CA SER A 59 0.30 3.48 -6.26
C SER A 59 -0.39 2.58 -5.24
N ILE A 60 -1.72 2.62 -5.23
CA ILE A 60 -2.57 1.60 -4.60
C ILE A 60 -3.31 0.91 -5.74
N LEU A 61 -3.29 -0.41 -5.77
CA LEU A 61 -3.95 -1.23 -6.80
C LEU A 61 -5.04 -2.07 -6.14
N VAL A 62 -6.14 -2.28 -6.87
CA VAL A 62 -7.28 -3.09 -6.43
C VAL A 62 -7.49 -4.14 -7.51
N GLY A 63 -6.81 -5.28 -7.37
CA GLY A 63 -6.74 -6.31 -8.40
C GLY A 63 -6.32 -5.76 -9.76
N SER A 64 -7.07 -6.12 -10.81
CA SER A 64 -6.86 -5.64 -12.18
C SER A 64 -7.69 -4.42 -12.56
N VAL A 65 -8.22 -3.68 -11.56
CA VAL A 65 -9.09 -2.53 -11.81
C VAL A 65 -8.27 -1.33 -12.29
N GLU A 66 -8.61 -0.81 -13.46
CA GLU A 66 -8.04 0.44 -13.96
C GLU A 66 -8.55 1.63 -13.13
N LEU A 67 -7.63 2.36 -12.50
CA LEU A 67 -7.92 3.58 -11.77
C LEU A 67 -7.78 4.79 -12.68
N LYS A 68 -8.77 5.67 -12.65
CA LYS A 68 -8.74 6.98 -13.32
C LYS A 68 -7.87 7.99 -12.58
N ASP A 69 -7.95 7.99 -11.25
CA ASP A 69 -7.13 8.84 -10.39
C ASP A 69 -6.94 8.14 -9.03
N ALA A 70 -5.85 8.50 -8.35
CA ALA A 70 -5.55 8.10 -7.00
C ALA A 70 -4.86 9.25 -6.26
N TYR A 71 -5.47 9.73 -5.19
CA TYR A 71 -4.99 10.93 -4.51
C TYR A 71 -5.25 10.93 -3.02
N VAL A 72 -4.37 11.61 -2.28
CA VAL A 72 -4.48 11.83 -0.84
C VAL A 72 -5.43 12.98 -0.56
N ILE A 73 -6.28 12.82 0.45
CA ILE A 73 -7.17 13.88 0.96
C ILE A 73 -6.88 14.20 2.43
N ASP A 74 -7.31 15.39 2.86
CA ASP A 74 -7.38 15.74 4.27
C ASP A 74 -8.66 15.17 4.91
N ASP A 75 -8.52 14.12 5.72
CA ASP A 75 -9.63 13.38 6.33
C ASP A 75 -9.81 13.66 7.82
N ARG A 76 -9.41 14.87 8.26
CA ARG A 76 -9.61 15.34 9.63
C ARG A 76 -11.06 15.75 9.94
N GLU A 77 -11.85 16.03 8.91
CA GLU A 77 -13.26 16.39 8.98
C GLU A 77 -14.12 15.30 8.30
N ILE A 78 -15.42 15.27 8.57
CA ILE A 78 -16.35 14.38 7.83
C ILE A 78 -16.37 14.83 6.38
N ASN A 79 -15.86 14.00 5.48
CA ASN A 79 -15.84 14.30 4.05
C ASN A 79 -16.98 13.58 3.33
N THR A 80 -17.74 14.33 2.55
CA THR A 80 -18.62 13.80 1.51
C THR A 80 -17.86 13.60 0.20
N VAL A 81 -18.40 12.82 -0.74
CA VAL A 81 -17.71 12.56 -2.02
C VAL A 81 -17.57 13.80 -2.87
N GLU A 82 -18.54 14.71 -2.78
CA GLU A 82 -18.50 16.03 -3.42
C GLU A 82 -17.27 16.84 -2.96
N GLU A 83 -16.81 16.61 -1.72
CA GLU A 83 -15.67 17.31 -1.13
C GLU A 83 -14.33 16.64 -1.43
N TYR A 84 -14.28 15.36 -1.80
CA TYR A 84 -13.03 14.64 -2.04
C TYR A 84 -12.11 15.35 -3.05
N THR A 85 -12.69 15.85 -4.15
CA THR A 85 -11.93 16.60 -5.16
C THR A 85 -11.39 17.92 -4.61
N THR A 86 -12.15 18.61 -3.78
CA THR A 86 -11.75 19.91 -3.20
C THR A 86 -10.76 19.78 -2.05
N LYS A 87 -10.78 18.63 -1.35
CA LYS A 87 -9.89 18.29 -0.22
C LYS A 87 -8.65 17.52 -0.66
N LYS A 88 -8.43 17.36 -1.97
CA LYS A 88 -7.24 16.74 -2.57
C LYS A 88 -5.98 17.50 -2.15
N ILE A 89 -5.09 16.80 -1.44
CA ILE A 89 -3.80 17.32 -1.01
C ILE A 89 -2.74 17.06 -2.09
N ALA A 90 -2.70 15.84 -2.62
CA ALA A 90 -1.69 15.41 -3.58
C ALA A 90 -2.17 14.19 -4.38
N SER A 91 -1.79 14.09 -5.65
CA SER A 91 -1.88 12.83 -6.41
C SER A 91 -0.73 11.89 -6.05
N LEU A 92 -0.95 10.58 -6.19
CA LEU A 92 0.15 9.62 -6.17
C LEU A 92 1.05 9.79 -7.41
N PRO A 93 2.38 9.56 -7.30
CA PRO A 93 3.12 9.12 -6.11
C PRO A 93 3.33 10.23 -5.07
N VAL A 94 3.41 9.87 -3.78
CA VAL A 94 3.57 10.82 -2.67
C VAL A 94 4.53 10.32 -1.60
N ASP A 95 5.25 11.24 -0.95
CA ASP A 95 6.05 10.92 0.24
C ASP A 95 5.14 10.56 1.42
N ILE A 96 5.43 9.43 2.07
CA ILE A 96 4.73 8.97 3.28
C ILE A 96 5.72 8.77 4.43
N LYS A 97 5.22 8.94 5.64
CA LYS A 97 5.98 8.82 6.87
C LYS A 97 5.40 7.73 7.75
N LYS A 98 6.30 7.10 8.50
CA LYS A 98 5.95 6.12 9.51
C LYS A 98 5.03 6.77 10.56
N ASP A 99 4.04 6.00 11.00
CA ASP A 99 3.09 6.36 12.05
C ASP A 99 2.13 7.53 11.73
N GLU A 100 2.22 8.13 10.54
CA GLU A 100 1.25 9.11 10.05
C GLU A 100 0.04 8.40 9.40
N ARG A 101 -1.14 9.02 9.51
CA ARG A 101 -2.38 8.50 8.92
C ARG A 101 -2.64 9.19 7.59
N TYR A 102 -2.94 8.40 6.59
CA TYR A 102 -3.28 8.85 5.24
C TYR A 102 -4.66 8.33 4.85
N SER A 103 -5.41 9.14 4.11
CA SER A 103 -6.63 8.73 3.43
C SER A 103 -6.44 8.95 1.94
N VAL A 104 -6.52 7.86 1.16
CA VAL A 104 -6.39 7.90 -0.30
C VAL A 104 -7.73 7.59 -0.93
N ILE A 105 -8.13 8.40 -1.91
CA ILE A 105 -9.29 8.16 -2.76
C ILE A 105 -8.82 7.51 -4.05
N LEU A 106 -9.36 6.34 -4.34
CA LEU A 106 -9.24 5.63 -5.60
C LEU A 106 -10.50 5.88 -6.42
N VAL A 107 -10.33 6.32 -7.67
CA VAL A 107 -11.43 6.64 -8.57
C VAL A 107 -11.39 5.69 -9.76
N SER A 108 -12.51 5.05 -10.09
CA SER A 108 -12.64 4.21 -11.28
C SER A 108 -14.02 4.35 -11.91
N GLU A 109 -14.14 4.02 -13.19
CA GLU A 109 -15.44 3.77 -13.85
C GLU A 109 -15.85 2.30 -13.79
N ASN A 110 -14.99 1.44 -13.25
CA ASN A 110 -15.23 0.02 -13.13
C ASN A 110 -15.79 -0.33 -11.75
N LYS A 111 -17.01 -0.87 -11.72
CA LYS A 111 -17.67 -1.34 -10.48
C LYS A 111 -16.92 -2.47 -9.77
N GLU A 112 -16.02 -3.17 -10.48
CA GLU A 112 -15.18 -4.20 -9.88
C GLU A 112 -14.23 -3.62 -8.83
N LEU A 113 -14.05 -2.29 -8.77
CA LEU A 113 -13.33 -1.60 -7.68
C LEU A 113 -13.80 -2.06 -6.29
N PHE A 114 -15.08 -2.38 -6.10
CA PHE A 114 -15.64 -2.73 -4.79
C PHE A 114 -15.62 -4.23 -4.48
N LYS A 115 -15.25 -5.05 -5.45
CA LYS A 115 -15.39 -6.51 -5.36
C LYS A 115 -14.09 -7.24 -5.05
N THR A 116 -12.95 -6.56 -5.19
CA THR A 116 -11.66 -7.18 -4.89
C THR A 116 -11.43 -7.19 -3.39
N GLU A 117 -11.04 -8.35 -2.88
CA GLU A 117 -10.71 -8.56 -1.46
C GLU A 117 -9.27 -8.18 -1.14
N GLU A 118 -8.42 -7.95 -2.14
CA GLU A 118 -7.01 -7.60 -1.99
C GLU A 118 -6.74 -6.17 -2.49
N ILE A 119 -5.96 -5.43 -1.70
CA ILE A 119 -5.48 -4.08 -2.01
C ILE A 119 -3.96 -4.07 -1.88
N ASP A 120 -3.29 -3.76 -2.98
CA ASP A 120 -1.82 -3.72 -3.04
C ASP A 120 -1.31 -2.29 -2.91
N PHE A 121 -0.47 -2.06 -1.90
CA PHE A 121 0.28 -0.82 -1.71
C PHE A 121 1.66 -0.99 -2.36
N SER A 122 1.87 -0.35 -3.51
CA SER A 122 3.20 -0.28 -4.14
C SER A 122 3.95 0.92 -3.59
N TYR A 123 5.13 0.70 -3.02
CA TYR A 123 5.94 1.75 -2.42
C TYR A 123 7.43 1.56 -2.68
N LYS A 124 8.17 2.65 -2.54
CA LYS A 124 9.62 2.66 -2.68
C LYS A 124 10.24 3.18 -1.40
N THR A 125 11.19 2.42 -0.83
CA THR A 125 11.99 2.82 0.32
C THR A 125 13.47 2.64 -0.01
N GLY A 126 14.23 3.73 0.04
CA GLY A 126 15.60 3.77 -0.48
C GLY A 126 15.66 3.36 -1.97
N SER A 127 16.40 2.30 -2.28
CA SER A 127 16.52 1.74 -3.64
C SER A 127 15.55 0.60 -3.93
N LYS A 128 14.77 0.14 -2.95
CA LYS A 128 13.88 -1.02 -3.07
C LYS A 128 12.48 -0.58 -3.42
N GLU A 129 11.88 -1.24 -4.40
CA GLU A 129 10.45 -1.19 -4.67
C GLU A 129 9.81 -2.45 -4.09
N LEU A 130 8.74 -2.27 -3.35
CA LEU A 130 8.07 -3.29 -2.56
C LEU A 130 6.56 -3.19 -2.76
N ILE A 131 5.87 -4.30 -2.48
CA ILE A 131 4.42 -4.39 -2.49
C ILE A 131 4.00 -4.94 -1.13
N TYR A 132 3.02 -4.29 -0.51
CA TYR A 132 2.31 -4.82 0.66
C TYR A 132 0.86 -5.07 0.27
N THR A 133 0.39 -6.30 0.45
CA THR A 133 -0.98 -6.70 0.13
C THR A 133 -1.83 -6.70 1.41
N HIS A 134 -2.97 -6.03 1.36
CA HIS A 134 -3.98 -6.02 2.40
C HIS A 134 -5.20 -6.82 1.95
N GLU A 135 -5.60 -7.79 2.76
CA GLU A 135 -6.90 -8.47 2.62
C GLU A 135 -7.98 -7.66 3.37
N LYS A 136 -9.07 -7.32 2.66
CA LYS A 136 -10.18 -6.46 3.08
C LYS A 136 -11.09 -7.12 4.14
#